data_AF-A0A7V9VNS8-F1
#
_entry.id   AF-A0A7V9VNS8-F1
#
_cell.length_a   1.000
_cell.length_b   1.000
_cell.length_c   1.000
_cell.angle_alpha   90.00
_cell.angle_beta   90.00
_cell.angle_gamma   90.00
#
_symmetry.space_group_name_H-M   'P 1'
#
loop_
_entity.id
_entity.type
_entity.pdbx_description
1 polymer ?
#
loop_
_entity_poly.entity_id
_entity_poly.type
_entity_poly.pdbx_seq_one_letter_code
_entity_poly.pdbx_strand_id
1 'polypeptide(L)'
;ALERVLIPGAVGAINLAGLGQFRPDLSGAELRRAGLRAIGEAVSRLGVEANHIVFGHTHRQGPLRGDAPHEWTTPSGATLHNTGSWVTEPWLVRGDGRASPYWPGNVTIVEDVGPPRLERVLDTLPDSPLRQ
;
A
#
# COMPACT_ATOMS: atom_id res chain seq x y z
N ALA A 1 -9.21 -22.14 3.92
CA ALA A 1 -10.56 -22.04 4.52
C ALA A 1 -10.52 -21.99 6.05
N LEU A 2 -9.64 -22.76 6.71
CA LEU A 2 -9.46 -22.73 8.17
C LEU A 2 -8.69 -21.47 8.68
N GLU A 3 -7.76 -20.94 7.88
CA GLU A 3 -6.96 -19.74 8.20
C GLU A 3 -7.77 -18.43 8.32
N ARG A 4 -8.95 -18.36 7.69
CA ARG A 4 -9.79 -17.15 7.69
C ARG A 4 -10.56 -16.92 9.00
N VAL A 5 -10.65 -17.93 9.87
CA VAL A 5 -11.46 -17.88 11.11
C VAL A 5 -10.59 -17.68 12.36
N LEU A 6 -9.35 -18.20 12.35
CA LEU A 6 -8.46 -18.14 13.52
C LEU A 6 -7.94 -16.71 13.81
N ILE A 7 -7.67 -15.92 12.78
CA ILE A 7 -7.07 -14.59 12.95
C ILE A 7 -8.08 -13.54 13.45
N PRO A 8 -9.32 -13.44 12.92
CA PRO A 8 -10.33 -12.52 13.45
C PRO A 8 -10.74 -12.83 14.90
N GLY A 9 -10.80 -14.11 15.27
CA GLY A 9 -11.08 -14.54 16.64
C GLY A 9 -9.98 -14.13 17.64
N ALA A 10 -8.71 -14.29 17.25
CA ALA A 10 -7.57 -13.83 18.04
C ALA A 10 -7.55 -12.29 18.20
N VAL A 11 -7.87 -11.56 17.13
CA VAL A 11 -7.99 -10.08 17.17
C VAL A 11 -9.12 -9.64 18.12
N GLY A 12 -10.26 -10.34 18.09
CA GLY A 12 -11.36 -10.12 19.03
C GLY A 12 -10.95 -10.32 20.50
N ALA A 13 -10.17 -11.36 20.78
CA ALA A 13 -9.66 -11.63 22.13
C ALA A 13 -8.66 -10.56 22.62
N ILE A 14 -7.79 -10.06 21.74
CA ILE A 14 -6.83 -8.99 22.06
C ILE A 14 -7.54 -7.66 22.34
N ASN A 15 -8.60 -7.34 21.56
CA ASN A 15 -9.43 -6.17 21.83
C ASN A 15 -10.17 -6.28 23.18
N LEU A 16 -10.71 -7.47 23.48
CA LEU A 16 -11.40 -7.73 24.74
C LEU A 16 -10.45 -7.62 25.94
N ALA A 17 -9.17 -7.94 25.76
CA ALA A 17 -8.11 -7.75 26.75
C ALA A 17 -7.65 -6.28 26.91
N GLY A 18 -8.24 -5.33 26.18
CA GLY A 18 -7.93 -3.90 26.30
C GLY A 18 -6.61 -3.48 25.65
N LEU A 19 -5.98 -4.36 24.86
CA LEU A 19 -4.68 -4.11 24.23
C LEU A 19 -4.79 -3.46 22.83
N GLY A 20 -5.99 -2.99 22.44
CA GLY A 20 -6.19 -2.19 21.25
C GLY A 20 -7.65 -2.09 20.79
N GLN A 21 -7.90 -1.22 19.80
CA GLN A 21 -9.15 -1.12 19.05
C GLN A 21 -8.95 -1.65 17.62
N PHE A 22 -8.47 -2.88 17.50
CA PHE A 22 -8.20 -3.48 16.19
C PHE A 22 -9.52 -3.79 15.48
N ARG A 23 -9.65 -3.45 14.20
CA ARG A 23 -10.76 -3.95 13.40
C ARG A 23 -10.50 -5.44 13.10
N PRO A 24 -11.46 -6.34 13.33
CA PRO A 24 -11.28 -7.77 13.02
C PRO A 24 -11.30 -8.05 11.50
N ASP A 25 -11.60 -7.04 10.69
CA ASP A 25 -11.51 -7.11 9.24
C ASP A 25 -10.04 -7.07 8.79
N LEU A 26 -9.55 -8.26 8.44
CA LEU A 26 -8.21 -8.49 7.87
C LEU A 26 -8.28 -8.73 6.36
N SER A 27 -9.31 -8.23 5.69
CA SER A 27 -9.36 -8.22 4.23
C SER A 27 -8.20 -7.40 3.67
N GLY A 28 -7.72 -7.78 2.48
CA GLY A 28 -6.66 -7.02 1.81
C GLY A 28 -7.02 -5.55 1.56
N ALA A 29 -8.31 -5.24 1.40
CA ALA A 29 -8.80 -3.87 1.27
C ALA A 29 -8.67 -3.09 2.59
N GLU A 30 -9.00 -3.69 3.74
CA GLU A 30 -8.83 -3.01 5.03
C GLU A 30 -7.36 -2.89 5.43
N LEU A 31 -6.53 -3.91 5.17
CA LEU A 31 -5.07 -3.81 5.37
C LEU A 31 -4.47 -2.67 4.56
N ARG A 32 -4.88 -2.50 3.29
CA ARG A 32 -4.48 -1.34 2.48
C ARG A 32 -4.88 -0.02 3.14
N ARG A 33 -6.16 0.14 3.47
CA ARG A 33 -6.67 1.38 4.08
C ARG A 33 -5.98 1.68 5.42
N ALA A 34 -5.76 0.66 6.24
CA ALA A 34 -5.04 0.80 7.51
C ALA A 34 -3.60 1.26 7.30
N GLY A 35 -2.89 0.71 6.31
CA GLY A 35 -1.56 1.16 5.92
C GLY A 35 -1.53 2.62 5.49
N LEU A 36 -2.45 3.05 4.61
CA LEU A 36 -2.52 4.44 4.15
C LEU A 36 -2.83 5.42 5.30
N ARG A 37 -3.74 5.06 6.20
CA ARG A 37 -4.01 5.86 7.41
C ARG A 37 -2.80 5.95 8.33
N ALA A 38 -2.06 4.86 8.52
CA ALA A 38 -0.85 4.84 9.34
C ALA A 38 0.24 5.75 8.74
N ILE A 39 0.40 5.76 7.42
CA ILE A 39 1.32 6.69 6.74
C ILE A 39 0.87 8.13 6.96
N GLY A 40 -0.42 8.43 6.75
CA GLY A 40 -0.96 9.77 6.99
C GLY A 40 -0.72 10.27 8.42
N GLU A 41 -0.87 9.39 9.41
CA GLU A 41 -0.56 9.69 10.81
C GLU A 41 0.94 9.93 11.04
N ALA A 42 1.81 9.11 10.46
CA ALA A 42 3.26 9.29 10.57
C ALA A 42 3.70 10.63 9.97
N VAL A 43 3.22 10.97 8.78
CA VAL A 43 3.46 12.26 8.10
C VAL A 43 3.01 13.42 8.97
N SER A 44 1.80 13.33 9.53
CA SER A 44 1.24 14.35 10.43
C SER A 44 2.10 14.55 11.67
N ARG A 45 2.47 13.48 12.38
CA ARG A 45 3.29 13.55 13.60
C ARG A 45 4.70 14.06 13.36
N LEU A 46 5.26 13.78 12.19
CA LEU A 46 6.57 14.29 11.79
C LEU A 46 6.52 15.75 11.33
N GLY A 47 5.33 16.34 11.17
CA GLY A 47 5.17 17.72 10.74
C GLY A 47 5.63 17.95 9.30
N VAL A 48 5.45 16.96 8.42
CA VAL A 48 5.86 17.08 7.02
C VAL A 48 4.85 17.93 6.25
N GLU A 49 5.28 19.11 5.82
CA GLU A 49 4.48 20.06 5.04
C GLU A 49 4.85 19.98 3.56
N ALA A 50 4.17 19.11 2.81
CA ALA A 50 4.37 18.96 1.37
C ALA A 50 3.05 18.64 0.66
N ASN A 51 2.90 19.06 -0.60
CA ASN A 51 1.73 18.75 -1.42
C ASN A 51 1.69 17.27 -1.86
N HIS A 52 2.87 16.64 -1.95
CA HIS A 52 3.05 15.26 -2.35
C HIS A 52 3.95 14.53 -1.36
N ILE A 53 3.55 13.34 -0.96
CA ILE A 53 4.28 12.48 -0.04
C ILE A 53 4.61 11.18 -0.76
N VAL A 54 5.90 10.90 -0.94
CA VAL A 54 6.38 9.61 -1.46
C VAL A 54 6.72 8.71 -0.28
N PHE A 55 6.14 7.52 -0.23
CA PHE A 55 6.29 6.57 0.87
C PHE A 55 6.44 5.13 0.37
N GLY A 56 6.82 4.22 1.27
CA GLY A 56 7.01 2.79 0.99
C GLY A 56 6.29 1.89 1.98
N HIS A 57 6.97 0.83 2.43
CA HIS A 57 6.57 -0.09 3.52
C HIS A 57 5.36 -1.01 3.25
N THR A 58 4.29 -0.55 2.62
CA THR A 58 3.09 -1.37 2.39
C THR A 58 3.23 -2.36 1.22
N HIS A 59 4.31 -2.24 0.45
CA HIS A 59 4.63 -3.02 -0.76
C HIS A 59 3.60 -2.89 -1.90
N ARG A 60 2.44 -2.27 -1.66
CA ARG A 60 1.44 -1.92 -2.66
C ARG A 60 1.81 -0.60 -3.31
N GLN A 61 1.87 -0.57 -4.64
CA GLN A 61 2.02 0.67 -5.37
C GLN A 61 0.71 1.50 -5.34
N GLY A 62 0.82 2.79 -5.58
CA GLY A 62 -0.33 3.64 -5.90
C GLY A 62 -0.08 5.13 -5.69
N PRO A 63 -1.08 5.98 -5.94
CA PRO A 63 -2.45 5.63 -6.32
C PRO A 63 -2.55 5.01 -7.72
N LEU A 64 -3.45 4.05 -7.90
CA LEU A 64 -3.80 3.49 -9.21
C LEU A 64 -5.13 4.07 -9.71
N ARG A 65 -5.40 4.00 -11.02
CA ARG A 65 -6.62 4.56 -11.65
C ARG A 65 -7.93 4.12 -11.00
N GLY A 66 -7.98 2.91 -10.45
CA GLY A 66 -9.17 2.35 -9.79
C GLY A 66 -9.24 2.62 -8.28
N ASP A 67 -8.24 3.28 -7.70
CA ASP A 67 -8.24 3.59 -6.28
C ASP A 67 -9.15 4.78 -5.98
N ALA A 68 -9.80 4.75 -4.81
CA ALA A 68 -10.59 5.87 -4.34
C ALA A 68 -9.66 7.04 -3.97
N PRO A 69 -9.77 8.24 -4.60
CA PRO A 69 -8.81 9.31 -4.40
C PRO A 69 -8.66 9.74 -2.93
N HIS A 70 -9.76 9.76 -2.18
CA HIS A 70 -9.75 10.16 -0.77
C HIS A 70 -8.95 9.20 0.14
N GLU A 71 -8.73 7.93 -0.25
CA GLU A 71 -7.87 7.02 0.52
C GLU A 71 -6.39 7.40 0.39
N TRP A 72 -6.03 8.12 -0.68
CA TRP A 72 -4.67 8.57 -1.00
C TRP A 72 -4.43 10.03 -0.68
N THR A 73 -5.35 10.67 0.03
CA THR A 73 -5.19 12.04 0.53
C THR A 73 -4.95 11.97 2.04
N THR A 74 -3.85 12.56 2.50
CA THR A 74 -3.58 12.70 3.94
C THR A 74 -4.60 13.64 4.61
N PRO A 75 -4.72 13.64 5.95
CA PRO A 75 -5.57 14.59 6.65
C PRO A 75 -5.25 16.06 6.38
N SER A 76 -4.00 16.40 6.01
CA SER A 76 -3.59 17.76 5.65
C SER A 76 -3.88 18.12 4.18
N GLY A 77 -4.41 17.20 3.38
CA GLY A 77 -4.71 17.41 1.96
C GLY A 77 -3.58 17.01 1.00
N ALA A 78 -2.41 16.60 1.50
CA ALA A 78 -1.32 16.11 0.66
C ALA A 78 -1.69 14.81 -0.05
N THR A 79 -1.23 14.63 -1.29
CA THR A 79 -1.41 13.39 -2.05
C THR A 79 -0.30 12.40 -1.70
N LEU A 80 -0.68 11.21 -1.24
CA LEU A 80 0.22 10.08 -0.98
C LEU A 80 0.55 9.35 -2.29
N HIS A 81 1.79 8.91 -2.40
CA HIS A 81 2.31 8.05 -3.47
C HIS A 81 3.10 6.93 -2.83
N ASN A 82 2.76 5.68 -3.11
CA ASN A 82 3.53 4.52 -2.68
C ASN A 82 4.30 3.92 -3.85
N THR A 83 5.60 3.74 -3.66
CA THR A 83 6.51 3.20 -4.69
C THR A 83 6.31 1.69 -4.95
N GLY A 84 5.60 0.98 -4.07
CA GLY A 84 5.47 -0.47 -4.14
C GLY A 84 6.70 -1.21 -3.63
N SER A 85 7.07 -2.33 -4.27
CA SER A 85 8.19 -3.19 -3.90
C SER A 85 9.04 -3.55 -5.11
N TRP A 86 10.30 -3.91 -4.88
CA TRP A 86 11.19 -4.54 -5.87
C TRP A 86 11.35 -6.04 -5.64
N VAL A 87 10.83 -6.55 -4.53
CA VAL A 87 10.85 -7.96 -4.17
C VAL A 87 9.46 -8.55 -4.42
N THR A 88 9.43 -9.70 -5.09
CA THR A 88 8.20 -10.49 -5.28
C THR A 88 7.78 -11.08 -3.94
N GLU A 89 6.57 -10.76 -3.50
CA GLU A 89 5.94 -11.34 -2.30
C GLU A 89 4.79 -12.26 -2.74
N PRO A 90 5.01 -13.59 -2.85
CA PRO A 90 4.06 -14.48 -3.53
C PRO A 90 2.65 -14.45 -2.93
N TRP A 91 2.50 -14.18 -1.62
CA TRP A 91 1.18 -14.10 -0.98
C TRP A 91 0.40 -12.81 -1.30
N LEU A 92 1.07 -11.71 -1.65
CA LEU A 92 0.43 -10.44 -2.03
C LEU A 92 0.07 -10.39 -3.53
N VAL A 93 0.81 -11.12 -4.36
CA VAL A 93 0.62 -11.15 -5.82
C VAL A 93 -0.49 -12.09 -6.28
N ARG A 94 -0.85 -13.12 -5.47
CA ARG A 94 -1.69 -14.27 -5.89
C ARG A 94 -2.93 -13.88 -6.69
N GLY A 95 -3.20 -14.64 -7.76
CA GLY A 95 -4.42 -14.55 -8.58
C GLY A 95 -4.30 -13.56 -9.74
N ASP A 96 -3.76 -12.38 -9.50
CA ASP A 96 -3.75 -11.29 -10.48
C ASP A 96 -2.41 -11.16 -11.25
N GLY A 97 -1.35 -11.83 -10.77
CA GLY A 97 -0.04 -11.83 -11.43
C GLY A 97 0.46 -10.41 -11.69
N ARG A 98 0.80 -10.10 -12.96
CA ARG A 98 1.25 -8.76 -13.37
C ARG A 98 0.23 -7.65 -13.13
N ALA A 99 -1.06 -7.95 -13.10
CA ALA A 99 -2.09 -6.96 -12.82
C ALA A 99 -2.19 -6.62 -11.32
N SER A 100 -1.52 -7.39 -10.45
CA SER A 100 -1.54 -7.15 -9.02
C SER A 100 -0.91 -5.79 -8.68
N PRO A 101 -1.53 -4.99 -7.79
CA PRO A 101 -0.93 -3.75 -7.28
C PRO A 101 0.29 -4.01 -6.38
N TYR A 102 0.64 -5.27 -6.13
CA TYR A 102 1.83 -5.71 -5.41
C TYR A 102 2.89 -6.32 -6.33
N TRP A 103 2.66 -6.35 -7.65
CA TRP A 103 3.67 -6.80 -8.60
C TRP A 103 4.92 -5.92 -8.50
N PRO A 104 6.13 -6.49 -8.43
CA PRO A 104 7.35 -5.74 -8.17
C PRO A 104 7.76 -4.85 -9.34
N GLY A 105 8.77 -4.00 -9.08
CA GLY A 105 9.48 -3.28 -10.13
C GLY A 105 8.78 -2.01 -10.58
N ASN A 106 8.34 -1.23 -9.59
CA ASN A 106 7.73 0.07 -9.80
C ASN A 106 8.64 1.16 -9.23
N VAL A 107 8.60 2.32 -9.85
CA VAL A 107 9.33 3.52 -9.43
C VAL A 107 8.38 4.70 -9.41
N THR A 108 8.59 5.61 -8.47
CA THR A 108 7.95 6.92 -8.48
C THR A 108 8.96 7.94 -8.97
N ILE A 109 8.71 8.51 -10.15
CA ILE A 109 9.53 9.55 -10.75
C ILE A 109 9.07 10.89 -10.19
N VAL A 110 10.01 11.65 -9.63
CA VAL A 110 9.80 13.02 -9.15
C VAL A 110 10.59 13.92 -10.09
N GLU A 111 9.88 14.80 -10.79
CA GLU A 111 10.45 15.80 -11.69
C GLU A 111 10.57 17.16 -10.99
N ASP A 112 11.24 18.13 -11.62
CA ASP A 112 11.39 19.48 -11.08
C ASP A 112 10.04 20.19 -10.89
N VAL A 113 9.05 19.86 -11.73
CA VAL A 113 7.72 20.47 -11.74
C VAL A 113 6.65 19.41 -11.93
N GLY A 114 5.56 19.52 -11.16
CA GLY A 114 4.37 18.68 -11.31
C GLY A 114 4.29 17.52 -10.31
N PRO A 115 3.23 16.70 -10.42
CA PRO A 115 3.01 15.59 -9.51
C PRO A 115 3.96 14.42 -9.79
N PRO A 116 4.37 13.65 -8.77
CA PRO A 116 5.11 12.41 -8.97
C PRO A 116 4.35 11.42 -9.87
N ARG A 117 5.07 10.68 -10.71
CA ARG A 117 4.52 9.69 -11.65
C ARG A 117 4.96 8.28 -11.27
N LEU A 118 4.01 7.36 -11.13
CA LEU A 118 4.30 5.95 -10.90
C LEU A 118 4.52 5.23 -12.23
N GLU A 119 5.65 4.55 -12.38
CA GLU A 119 6.00 3.77 -13.57
C GLU A 119 6.33 2.31 -13.21
N ARG A 120 5.83 1.38 -14.03
CA ARG A 120 6.04 -0.07 -13.88
C ARG A 120 7.15 -0.53 -14.81
N VAL A 121 8.40 -0.29 -14.40
CA VAL A 121 9.56 -0.46 -15.28
C VAL A 121 9.81 -1.91 -15.68
N LEU A 122 9.37 -2.90 -14.91
CA LEU A 122 9.46 -4.29 -15.34
C LEU A 122 8.51 -4.62 -16.51
N ASP A 123 7.44 -3.86 -16.71
CA ASP A 123 6.49 -4.06 -17.81
C ASP A 123 7.07 -3.62 -19.18
N THR A 124 8.15 -2.82 -19.19
CA THR A 124 8.81 -2.35 -20.41
C THR A 124 9.98 -3.22 -20.87
N LEU A 125 10.50 -4.11 -20.00
CA LEU A 125 11.59 -5.01 -20.35
C LEU A 125 11.15 -6.10 -21.35
N PRO A 126 12.05 -6.68 -22.16
CA PRO A 126 11.76 -7.94 -22.83
C PRO A 126 11.47 -9.05 -21.82
N ASP A 127 10.92 -10.19 -22.25
CA ASP A 127 10.74 -11.34 -21.36
C ASP A 127 12.09 -11.78 -20.77
N SER A 128 12.28 -11.40 -19.51
CA SER A 128 13.49 -11.53 -18.72
C SER A 128 13.19 -12.45 -17.55
N PRO A 129 14.17 -13.22 -17.05
CA PRO A 129 14.02 -13.98 -15.81
C PRO A 129 13.64 -13.11 -14.59
N LEU A 130 13.84 -11.79 -14.66
CA LEU A 130 13.36 -10.84 -13.65
C LEU A 130 11.82 -10.64 -13.65
N ARG A 131 11.09 -11.25 -14.60
CA ARG A 131 9.63 -11.17 -14.75
C ARG A 131 8.87 -12.39 -14.19
N GLN A 132 9.58 -13.35 -13.57
CA GLN A 132 9.00 -14.59 -13.02
C GLN A 132 8.62 -14.45 -11.54
#